data_AF-A0A0L7RHV0-F1
#
_entry.id   AF-A0A0L7RHV0-F1
#
_cell.length_a   1.000
_cell.length_b   1.000
_cell.length_c   1.000
_cell.angle_alpha   90.00
_cell.angle_beta   90.00
_cell.angle_gamma   90.00
#
_symmetry.space_group_name_H-M   'P 1'
#
loop_
_entity.id
_entity.type
_entity.pdbx_description
1 polymer ?
#
loop_
_entity_poly.entity_id
_entity_poly.type
_entity_poly.pdbx_seq_one_letter_code
_entity_poly.pdbx_strand_id
1 'polypeptide(L)'
;MNTLRRMQSISKLGNRNYGKVGVIGVPFEKGQHKKGVAHGPEVIRAAGLVQELESLGLDVRDYGDISYKAKNVHGVNNMSHLGDVAGCNNCLSDQVQKVLKEGRRVLTIGGDHSLGVGTIDGHVKV
;
A
#
# COMPACT_ATOMS: atom_id res chain seq x y z
N MET A 1 30.37 -22.81 -15.98
CA MET A 1 30.26 -22.12 -14.67
C MET A 1 28.79 -22.13 -14.25
N ASN A 2 28.52 -22.67 -13.06
CA ASN A 2 27.32 -23.42 -12.67
C ASN A 2 26.02 -22.61 -12.47
N THR A 3 25.02 -22.89 -13.32
CA THR A 3 23.59 -22.62 -13.07
C THR A 3 23.07 -23.29 -11.78
N LEU A 4 23.65 -24.44 -11.40
CA LEU A 4 23.32 -25.17 -10.17
C LEU A 4 23.66 -24.43 -8.87
N ARG A 5 24.62 -23.50 -8.88
CA ARG A 5 24.95 -22.70 -7.67
C ARG A 5 23.93 -21.60 -7.38
N ARG A 6 23.19 -21.12 -8.39
CA ARG A 6 22.18 -20.07 -8.22
C ARG A 6 20.91 -20.59 -7.54
N MET A 7 20.50 -21.83 -7.84
CA MET A 7 19.34 -22.47 -7.21
C MET A 7 19.57 -22.81 -5.73
N GLN A 8 20.78 -23.22 -5.35
CA GLN A 8 21.10 -23.55 -3.95
C GLN A 8 21.26 -22.33 -3.04
N SER A 9 21.45 -21.13 -3.60
CA SER A 9 21.52 -19.89 -2.83
C SER A 9 20.14 -19.40 -2.36
N ILE A 10 19.07 -19.78 -3.06
CA ILE A 10 17.69 -19.32 -2.76
C ILE A 10 17.08 -20.16 -1.63
N SER A 11 17.47 -21.43 -1.50
CA SER A 11 16.95 -22.35 -0.46
C SER A 11 17.50 -22.11 0.95
N LYS A 12 18.48 -21.21 1.13
CA LYS A 12 19.14 -20.94 2.41
C LYS A 12 18.67 -19.67 3.14
N LEU A 13 17.81 -18.84 2.54
CA LEU A 13 17.08 -17.85 3.33
C LEU A 13 15.90 -18.57 3.97
N GLY A 14 16.04 -18.85 5.27
CA GLY A 14 15.14 -19.70 6.05
C GLY A 14 13.66 -19.40 5.85
N ASN A 15 12.85 -20.42 6.14
CA ASN A 15 11.39 -20.55 6.04
C ASN A 15 10.60 -19.29 6.43
N ARG A 16 10.70 -18.26 5.60
CA ARG A 16 10.09 -16.96 5.81
C ARG A 16 8.77 -17.02 5.08
N ASN A 17 7.68 -16.97 5.83
CA ASN A 17 6.28 -16.98 5.39
C ASN A 17 5.90 -15.71 4.56
N TYR A 18 6.85 -15.12 3.87
CA TYR A 18 6.77 -13.87 3.12
C TYR A 18 6.17 -14.05 1.72
N GLY A 19 5.62 -15.23 1.42
CA GLY A 19 5.05 -15.56 0.13
C GLY A 19 3.78 -14.77 -0.21
N LYS A 20 3.05 -14.21 0.75
CA LYS A 20 1.79 -13.50 0.45
C LYS A 20 1.89 -11.99 0.58
N VAL A 21 1.54 -11.27 -0.48
CA VAL A 21 1.51 -9.81 -0.54
C VAL A 21 0.12 -9.34 -0.94
N GLY A 22 -0.37 -8.30 -0.29
CA GLY A 22 -1.57 -7.57 -0.66
C GLY A 22 -1.20 -6.17 -1.13
N VAL A 23 -1.62 -5.81 -2.35
CA VAL A 23 -1.36 -4.49 -2.95
C VAL A 23 -2.60 -3.62 -2.78
N ILE A 24 -2.44 -2.41 -2.25
CA ILE A 24 -3.49 -1.41 -2.10
C ILE A 24 -3.06 -0.16 -2.84
N GLY A 25 -3.91 0.38 -3.71
CA GLY A 25 -3.68 1.69 -4.31
C GLY A 25 -4.42 2.79 -3.57
N VAL A 26 -3.78 3.95 -3.45
CA VAL A 26 -4.29 5.12 -2.73
C VAL A 26 -4.13 6.36 -3.61
N PRO A 27 -5.07 6.62 -4.53
CA PRO A 27 -5.01 7.77 -5.45
C PRO A 27 -5.35 9.06 -4.71
N PHE A 28 -4.40 9.57 -3.93
CA PHE A 28 -4.58 10.70 -3.03
C PHE A 28 -3.49 11.77 -3.20
N GLU A 29 -3.92 13.03 -3.34
CA GLU A 29 -3.02 14.17 -3.52
C GLU A 29 -3.37 15.39 -2.65
N LYS A 30 -4.35 15.28 -1.75
CA LYS A 30 -4.85 16.44 -0.98
C LYS A 30 -4.03 16.74 0.29
N GLY A 31 -2.97 15.97 0.56
CA GLY A 31 -2.00 16.25 1.63
C GLY A 31 -0.94 17.28 1.24
N GLN A 32 -0.96 17.76 0.00
CA GLN A 32 -0.02 18.74 -0.55
C GLN A 32 -0.69 19.56 -1.68
N HIS A 33 0.03 20.51 -2.29
CA HIS A 33 -0.56 21.51 -3.21
C HIS A 33 -0.47 21.16 -4.71
N LYS A 34 0.45 20.30 -5.12
CA LYS A 34 0.66 19.93 -6.53
C LYS A 34 -0.40 18.93 -6.97
N LYS A 35 -0.70 18.87 -8.25
CA LYS A 35 -1.51 17.77 -8.81
C LYS A 35 -0.61 16.71 -9.41
N GLY A 36 -1.14 15.51 -9.57
CA GLY A 36 -0.52 14.44 -10.36
C GLY A 36 -0.18 13.19 -9.56
N VAL A 37 0.15 13.33 -8.27
CA VAL A 37 0.54 12.16 -7.45
C VAL A 37 -0.62 11.19 -7.25
N ALA A 38 -1.88 11.63 -7.37
CA ALA A 38 -3.04 10.74 -7.35
C ALA A 38 -3.04 9.71 -8.50
N HIS A 39 -2.32 9.95 -9.60
CA HIS A 39 -2.14 8.97 -10.70
C HIS A 39 -1.07 7.91 -10.42
N GLY A 40 -0.27 8.08 -9.37
CA GLY A 40 0.82 7.16 -9.00
C GLY A 40 0.41 5.68 -8.97
N PRO A 41 -0.71 5.31 -8.30
CA PRO A 41 -1.16 3.92 -8.23
C PRO A 41 -1.45 3.29 -9.60
N GLU A 42 -2.08 4.04 -10.52
CA GLU A 42 -2.37 3.59 -11.88
C GLU A 42 -1.07 3.39 -12.68
N VAL A 43 -0.20 4.40 -12.68
CA VAL A 43 1.06 4.39 -13.46
C VAL A 43 1.99 3.28 -13.01
N ILE A 44 2.13 3.07 -11.69
CA ILE A 44 3.00 2.03 -11.14
C ILE A 44 2.46 0.62 -11.46
N ARG A 45 1.13 0.44 -11.46
CA ARG A 45 0.52 -0.82 -11.90
C ARG A 45 0.73 -1.06 -13.38
N ALA A 46 0.51 -0.04 -14.22
CA ALA A 46 0.74 -0.12 -15.66
C ALA A 46 2.21 -0.43 -16.00
N ALA A 47 3.15 -0.02 -15.15
CA ALA A 47 4.57 -0.34 -15.28
C ALA A 47 4.93 -1.80 -14.93
N GLY A 48 3.97 -2.63 -14.52
CA GLY A 48 4.17 -4.07 -14.34
C GLY A 48 4.49 -4.53 -12.92
N LEU A 49 4.24 -3.69 -11.89
CA LEU A 49 4.59 -4.03 -10.50
C LEU A 49 4.00 -5.37 -10.04
N VAL A 50 2.73 -5.64 -10.34
CA VAL A 50 2.05 -6.87 -9.88
C VAL A 50 2.71 -8.09 -10.52
N GLN A 51 2.94 -8.03 -11.82
CA GLN A 51 3.57 -9.09 -12.60
C GLN A 51 5.00 -9.37 -12.13
N GLU A 52 5.75 -8.33 -11.76
CA GLU A 52 7.10 -8.47 -11.23
C GLU A 52 7.10 -9.11 -9.83
N LEU A 53 6.14 -8.77 -8.97
CA LEU A 53 6.00 -9.43 -7.67
C LEU A 53 5.63 -10.91 -7.83
N GLU A 54 4.75 -11.24 -8.77
CA GLU A 54 4.40 -12.63 -9.11
C GLU A 54 5.59 -13.40 -9.70
N SER A 55 6.41 -12.77 -10.55
CA SER A 55 7.60 -13.38 -11.17
C SER A 55 8.67 -13.77 -10.13
N LEU A 56 8.69 -13.07 -8.98
CA LEU A 56 9.52 -13.41 -7.81
C LEU A 56 8.96 -14.59 -6.99
N GLY A 57 7.83 -15.17 -7.39
CA GLY A 57 7.21 -16.32 -6.72
C GLY A 57 6.31 -15.95 -5.54
N LEU A 58 5.81 -14.71 -5.49
CA LEU A 58 4.87 -14.25 -4.45
C LEU A 58 3.42 -14.53 -4.85
N ASP A 59 2.59 -14.97 -3.91
CA ASP A 59 1.12 -14.93 -3.94
C ASP A 59 0.67 -13.48 -3.74
N VAL A 60 0.44 -12.77 -4.84
CA VAL A 60 0.02 -11.38 -4.86
C VAL A 60 -1.50 -11.30 -4.97
N ARG A 61 -2.11 -10.44 -4.14
CA ARG A 61 -3.51 -10.04 -4.29
C ARG A 61 -3.59 -8.54 -4.41
N ASP A 62 -4.03 -8.03 -5.56
CA ASP A 62 -4.35 -6.61 -5.72
C ASP A 62 -5.77 -6.34 -5.21
N TYR A 63 -5.90 -5.44 -4.24
CA TYR A 63 -7.18 -5.02 -3.67
C TYR A 63 -7.78 -3.80 -4.39
N GLY A 64 -7.13 -3.33 -5.46
CA GLY A 64 -7.53 -2.15 -6.20
C GLY A 64 -7.24 -0.86 -5.44
N ASP A 65 -7.93 0.20 -5.83
CA ASP A 65 -7.82 1.51 -5.22
C ASP A 65 -8.85 1.69 -4.11
N ILE A 66 -8.45 2.33 -3.02
CA ILE A 66 -9.40 2.69 -1.96
C ILE A 66 -10.34 3.78 -2.44
N SER A 67 -11.59 3.70 -1.98
CA SER A 67 -12.59 4.76 -2.14
C SER A 67 -13.01 5.23 -0.76
N TYR A 68 -12.84 6.53 -0.51
CA TYR A 68 -13.12 7.14 0.79
C TYR A 68 -14.17 8.23 0.68
N LYS A 69 -14.79 8.55 1.81
CA LYS A 69 -15.62 9.75 1.98
C LYS A 69 -14.89 10.71 2.90
N ALA A 70 -14.88 11.99 2.54
CA ALA A 70 -14.35 13.03 3.42
C ALA A 70 -15.12 13.01 4.76
N LYS A 71 -14.39 13.14 5.86
CA LYS A 71 -14.97 13.28 7.20
C LYS A 71 -15.32 14.74 7.47
N ASN A 72 -16.40 14.98 8.20
CA ASN A 72 -16.70 16.30 8.73
C ASN A 72 -15.93 16.52 10.03
N VAL A 73 -14.77 17.16 9.96
CA VAL A 73 -13.86 17.40 11.08
C VAL A 73 -13.49 18.89 11.13
N HIS A 74 -13.47 19.44 12.34
CA HIS A 74 -13.23 20.85 12.61
C HIS A 74 -12.19 21.01 13.73
N GLY A 75 -11.70 22.23 13.96
CA GLY A 75 -10.81 22.55 15.07
C GLY A 75 -9.32 22.57 14.74
N VAL A 76 -8.93 22.28 13.49
CA VAL A 76 -7.57 22.45 12.98
C VAL A 76 -7.60 23.40 11.79
N ASN A 77 -7.05 24.60 11.96
CA ASN A 77 -7.17 25.70 10.99
C ASN A 77 -5.98 25.81 10.02
N ASN A 78 -4.88 25.09 10.28
CA ASN A 78 -3.63 25.15 9.51
C ASN A 78 -3.43 23.93 8.60
N MET A 79 -4.47 23.13 8.36
CA MET A 79 -4.40 21.94 7.52
C MET A 79 -5.42 22.02 6.39
N SER A 80 -4.90 22.07 5.15
CA SER A 80 -5.75 22.02 3.96
C SER A 80 -6.40 20.64 3.86
N HIS A 81 -7.66 20.60 3.40
CA HIS A 81 -8.40 19.36 3.13
C HIS A 81 -8.42 18.35 4.29
N LEU A 82 -8.46 18.84 5.54
CA LEU A 82 -8.46 18.01 6.76
C LEU A 82 -9.46 16.86 6.69
N GLY A 83 -10.68 17.12 6.22
CA GLY A 83 -11.73 16.11 6.07
C GLY A 83 -11.38 14.99 5.10
N ASP A 84 -10.73 15.32 3.98
CA ASP A 84 -10.27 14.34 3.01
C ASP A 84 -9.11 13.51 3.55
N VAL A 85 -8.12 14.17 4.18
CA VAL A 85 -6.97 13.48 4.78
C VAL A 85 -7.44 12.53 5.89
N ALA A 86 -8.36 12.97 6.74
CA ALA A 86 -8.95 12.15 7.81
C ALA A 86 -9.79 10.99 7.25
N GLY A 87 -10.59 11.24 6.22
CA GLY A 87 -11.40 10.21 5.56
C GLY A 87 -10.56 9.14 4.88
N CYS A 88 -9.58 9.57 4.08
CA CYS A 88 -8.67 8.70 3.35
C CYS A 88 -7.84 7.83 4.30
N ASN A 89 -7.19 8.42 5.31
CA ASN A 89 -6.36 7.66 6.25
C ASN A 89 -7.16 6.68 7.10
N ASN A 90 -8.39 7.01 7.47
CA ASN A 90 -9.25 6.08 8.21
C ASN A 90 -9.67 4.89 7.35
N CYS A 91 -10.07 5.14 6.09
CA CYS A 91 -10.37 4.09 5.13
C CYS A 91 -9.14 3.21 4.83
N LEU A 92 -7.97 3.83 4.68
CA LEU A 92 -6.71 3.12 4.45
C LEU A 92 -6.34 2.24 5.65
N SER A 93 -6.48 2.74 6.88
CA SER A 93 -6.24 1.96 8.10
C SER A 93 -7.13 0.71 8.15
N ASP A 94 -8.43 0.85 7.86
CA ASP A 94 -9.36 -0.29 7.83
C ASP A 94 -8.96 -1.32 6.76
N GLN A 95 -8.53 -0.86 5.58
CA GLN A 95 -8.10 -1.73 4.49
C GLN A 95 -6.77 -2.44 4.81
N VAL A 96 -5.80 -1.73 5.40
CA VAL A 96 -4.52 -2.31 5.85
C VAL A 96 -4.78 -3.41 6.88
N GLN A 97 -5.64 -3.15 7.87
CA GLN A 97 -6.02 -4.17 8.86
C GLN A 97 -6.65 -5.40 8.20
N LYS A 98 -7.51 -5.22 7.19
CA LYS A 98 -8.12 -6.32 6.44
C LYS A 98 -7.07 -7.18 5.75
N VAL A 99 -6.12 -6.57 5.04
CA VAL A 99 -5.04 -7.30 4.34
C VAL A 99 -4.16 -8.06 5.33
N LEU A 100 -3.81 -7.44 6.46
CA LEU A 100 -3.00 -8.09 7.51
C LEU A 100 -3.73 -9.27 8.15
N LYS A 101 -5.04 -9.14 8.43
CA LYS A 101 -5.88 -10.23 8.97
C LYS A 101 -6.03 -11.41 8.00
N GLU A 102 -5.86 -11.18 6.70
CA GLU A 102 -5.77 -12.24 5.69
C GLU A 102 -4.38 -12.92 5.64
N GLY A 103 -3.46 -12.56 6.56
CA GLY A 103 -2.11 -13.11 6.65
C GLY A 103 -1.18 -12.64 5.54
N ARG A 104 -1.49 -11.49 4.91
CA ARG A 104 -0.71 -10.92 3.80
C ARG A 104 0.08 -9.70 4.26
N ARG A 105 1.29 -9.54 3.76
CA ARG A 105 2.04 -8.29 3.94
C ARG A 105 1.44 -7.20 3.06
N VAL A 106 1.36 -5.98 3.57
CA VAL A 106 0.73 -4.87 2.83
C VAL A 106 1.77 -4.07 2.06
N LEU A 107 1.54 -3.91 0.77
CA LEU A 107 2.22 -2.95 -0.09
C LEU A 107 1.20 -1.87 -0.47
N THR A 108 1.40 -0.65 0.03
CA THR A 108 0.56 0.51 -0.34
C THR A 108 1.26 1.31 -1.43
N ILE A 109 0.56 1.56 -2.52
CA ILE A 109 1.01 2.44 -3.60
C ILE A 109 0.23 3.74 -3.45
N GLY A 110 0.94 4.79 -3.07
CA GLY A 110 0.34 6.08 -2.75
C GLY A 110 0.26 7.05 -3.91
N GLY A 111 -0.33 8.20 -3.59
CA GLY A 111 0.10 9.48 -4.11
C GLY A 111 1.05 10.18 -3.13
N ASP A 112 0.57 11.16 -2.37
CA ASP A 112 1.41 11.91 -1.43
C ASP A 112 1.81 11.13 -0.15
N HIS A 113 2.61 11.70 0.76
CA HIS A 113 3.09 10.95 1.93
C HIS A 113 2.15 11.02 3.16
N SER A 114 1.04 11.79 3.08
CA SER A 114 0.10 11.92 4.20
C SER A 114 -0.62 10.61 4.54
N LEU A 115 -0.67 9.67 3.58
CA LEU A 115 -1.14 8.29 3.79
C LEU A 115 -0.28 7.47 4.76
N GLY A 116 0.93 7.92 5.11
CA GLY A 116 1.76 7.29 6.14
C GLY A 116 1.01 7.15 7.47
N VAL A 117 0.08 8.07 7.78
CA VAL A 117 -0.75 8.00 8.98
C VAL A 117 -1.62 6.75 8.98
N GLY A 118 -2.38 6.52 7.91
CA GLY A 118 -3.31 5.41 7.78
C GLY A 118 -2.60 4.06 7.63
N THR A 119 -1.46 4.01 6.94
CA THR A 119 -0.68 2.77 6.83
C THR A 119 -0.11 2.34 8.17
N ILE A 120 0.50 3.26 8.93
CA ILE A 120 1.07 2.96 10.25
C ILE A 120 -0.04 2.62 11.25
N ASP A 121 -1.10 3.43 11.31
CA ASP A 121 -2.23 3.19 12.21
C ASP A 121 -2.90 1.83 11.97
N GLY A 122 -3.15 1.47 10.71
CA GLY A 122 -3.70 0.16 10.37
C GLY A 122 -2.75 -0.99 10.69
N HIS A 123 -1.44 -0.78 10.55
CA HIS A 123 -0.43 -1.80 10.82
C HIS A 123 -0.31 -2.14 12.31
N VAL A 124 -0.36 -1.15 13.19
CA VAL A 124 -0.21 -1.36 14.64
C VAL A 124 -1.48 -1.87 15.34
N LYS A 125 -2.61 -1.91 14.63
CA LYS A 125 -3.92 -2.34 15.15
C LYS A 125 -4.20 -3.84 15.02
N VAL A 126 -3.34 -4.59 14.35
CA VAL A 126 -3.46 -6.04 14.14
C VAL A 126 -2.35 -6.77 14.87
#